data_AF-A0AAP6B8D0-F1
#
_entry.id   AF-A0AAP6B8D0-F1
#
_cell.length_a   1.000
_cell.length_b   1.000
_cell.length_c   1.000
_cell.angle_alpha   90.00
_cell.angle_beta   90.00
_cell.angle_gamma   90.00
#
_symmetry.space_group_name_H-M   'P 1'
#
loop_
_entity.id
_entity.type
_entity.pdbx_description
1 polymer ?
#
loop_
_entity_poly.entity_id
_entity_poly.type
_entity_poly.pdbx_seq_one_letter_code
_entity_poly.pdbx_strand_id
1 'polypeptide(L)'
;MDVIGAGERTCALPIVPVRARGLTVEGADGRRYLDCLSGGGALALGHNHPVVLAAIRKVLDSGAPLHAPGLATPVKDAFVTELLRTLPPGLAGHARVRFCGPAGTDAVAAALTLARTATGRAGVLAFSDAHHATAAGVSGGAPYPYGYRCPYGVGGQGGAELAARWAESVLDGAQPGVARPGCVILEPVQGEGGVVPVPDDWLRRVRQVTADRGVPLIADEIQTGVGRTGAFWAVEHSGITPDVMVLSQAIGGSLPLAVIVHRDDLVGEPGAHAFPGNQLAMAAGAATLAHVREHRLADHAAGLGARMLRQLRALAGEFPYVGEVRGRGLMIGVDMAAAESDVGVPWAAGVGGGACASSVGASDVAAVGGGAPAPHLDASGIAAAVQRACLERGLIVGRHGSVVRLLPPLTITDDQATAILDRFADAIGAVAGDPVAAVTRYPGARDLATVVTRAPAIHDPATRLSMPGEHRTYRRTDPPPPRATPPT
;
A
#
# COMPACT_ATOMS: atom_id res chain seq x y z
N MET A 1 -4.98 26.06 9.54
CA MET A 1 -4.08 25.88 8.38
C MET A 1 -4.44 24.52 7.82
N ASP A 2 -5.21 24.48 6.73
CA ASP A 2 -5.66 23.21 6.14
C ASP A 2 -4.49 22.55 5.43
N VAL A 3 -3.88 21.56 6.08
CA VAL A 3 -2.85 20.73 5.45
C VAL A 3 -3.58 19.70 4.59
N ILE A 4 -3.75 20.01 3.31
CA ILE A 4 -4.21 19.04 2.32
C ILE A 4 -3.01 18.13 2.01
N GLY A 5 -2.96 16.96 2.65
CA GLY A 5 -2.00 15.90 2.34
C GLY A 5 -2.18 15.43 0.90
N ALA A 6 -1.07 15.21 0.19
CA ALA A 6 -1.10 14.86 -1.22
C ALA A 6 -1.70 13.47 -1.48
N GLY A 7 -2.69 13.41 -2.37
CA GLY A 7 -2.77 12.42 -3.45
C GLY A 7 -3.25 11.00 -3.15
N GLU A 8 -3.36 10.55 -1.91
CA GLU A 8 -4.04 9.28 -1.62
C GLU A 8 -5.54 9.53 -1.42
N ARG A 9 -6.39 8.77 -2.11
CA ARG A 9 -7.84 8.70 -1.87
C ARG A 9 -8.16 8.02 -0.52
N THR A 10 -7.29 8.18 0.48
CA THR A 10 -7.57 7.82 1.86
C THR A 10 -8.67 8.75 2.35
N CYS A 11 -9.82 8.17 2.67
CA CYS A 11 -10.84 8.83 3.47
C CYS A 11 -10.13 9.50 4.65
N ALA A 12 -10.16 10.83 4.72
CA ALA A 12 -9.50 11.57 5.79
C ALA A 12 -10.20 11.20 7.10
N LEU A 13 -9.63 10.21 7.80
CA LEU A 13 -10.12 9.82 9.11
C LEU A 13 -9.81 10.99 10.05
N PRO A 14 -10.80 11.48 10.81
CA PRO A 14 -10.66 12.65 11.67
C PRO A 14 -9.89 12.32 12.97
N ILE A 15 -8.69 11.76 12.83
CA ILE A 15 -7.78 11.43 13.92
C ILE A 15 -6.53 12.29 13.75
N VAL A 16 -6.10 12.92 14.84
CA VAL A 16 -4.79 13.58 14.91
C VAL A 16 -3.86 12.68 15.71
N PRO A 17 -3.03 11.82 15.08
CA PRO A 17 -2.13 10.93 15.80
C PRO A 17 -1.01 11.73 16.47
N VAL A 18 -0.73 11.44 17.75
CA VAL A 18 0.34 12.09 18.54
C VAL A 18 1.46 11.12 18.92
N ARG A 19 1.14 9.83 19.08
CA ARG A 19 2.11 8.75 19.33
C ARG A 19 1.63 7.48 18.65
N ALA A 20 2.56 6.61 18.28
CA ALA A 20 2.20 5.29 17.78
C ALA A 20 3.32 4.28 18.07
N ARG A 21 2.95 3.03 18.34
CA ARG A 21 3.89 1.91 18.55
C ARG A 21 3.23 0.58 18.20
N GLY A 22 3.91 -0.23 17.39
CA GLY A 22 3.36 -1.49 16.89
C GLY A 22 2.06 -1.25 16.13
N LEU A 23 0.99 -1.94 16.51
CA LEU A 23 -0.37 -1.76 15.97
C LEU A 23 -1.11 -0.54 16.55
N THR A 24 -0.64 0.07 17.64
CA THR A 24 -1.43 1.09 18.37
C THR A 24 -1.06 2.51 17.98
N VAL A 25 -2.09 3.34 17.76
CA VAL A 25 -2.01 4.80 17.57
C VAL A 25 -2.73 5.49 18.72
N GLU A 26 -2.10 6.50 19.32
CA GLU A 26 -2.69 7.40 20.31
C GLU A 26 -3.07 8.72 19.61
N GLY A 27 -4.33 9.12 19.72
CA GLY A 27 -4.84 10.37 19.17
C GLY A 27 -4.70 11.55 20.14
N ALA A 28 -4.75 12.77 19.62
CA ALA A 28 -4.80 14.00 20.41
C ALA A 28 -6.06 14.10 21.30
N ASP A 29 -7.08 13.29 21.01
CA ASP A 29 -8.29 13.10 21.80
C ASP A 29 -8.08 12.18 23.04
N GLY A 30 -6.86 11.67 23.25
CA GLY A 30 -6.51 10.75 24.32
C GLY A 30 -6.98 9.31 24.10
N ARG A 31 -7.61 9.00 22.95
CA ARG A 31 -8.07 7.66 22.62
C ARG A 31 -6.95 6.84 21.97
N ARG A 32 -7.03 5.53 22.13
CA ARG A 32 -6.12 4.57 21.51
C ARG A 32 -6.84 3.78 20.43
N TYR A 33 -6.19 3.65 19.29
CA TYR A 33 -6.70 3.04 18.07
C TYR A 33 -5.81 1.85 17.67
N LEU A 34 -6.42 0.76 17.22
CA LEU A 34 -5.73 -0.34 16.55
C LEU A 34 -5.66 -0.01 15.05
N ASP A 35 -4.46 0.04 14.48
CA ASP A 35 -4.21 0.49 13.12
C ASP A 35 -4.09 -0.66 12.10
N CYS A 36 -5.23 -1.06 11.54
CA CYS A 36 -5.30 -2.00 10.42
C CYS A 36 -5.21 -1.32 9.05
N LEU A 37 -4.83 -0.03 8.97
CA LEU A 37 -4.43 0.60 7.71
C LEU A 37 -2.90 0.54 7.53
N SER A 38 -2.14 0.73 8.62
CA SER A 38 -0.68 0.57 8.68
C SER A 38 0.05 1.29 7.54
N GLY A 39 -0.35 2.54 7.26
CA GLY A 39 0.20 3.34 6.15
C GLY A 39 -0.03 2.72 4.78
N GLY A 40 -1.23 2.18 4.53
CA GLY A 40 -1.54 1.46 3.28
C GLY A 40 -0.77 0.15 3.14
N GLY A 41 -0.36 -0.46 4.26
CA GLY A 41 0.47 -1.68 4.29
C GLY A 41 1.99 -1.42 4.34
N ALA A 42 2.45 -0.17 4.24
CA ALA A 42 3.87 0.18 4.27
C ALA A 42 4.57 -0.11 5.61
N LEU A 43 3.83 -0.15 6.71
CA LEU A 43 4.36 -0.39 8.05
C LEU A 43 4.37 -1.89 8.37
N ALA A 44 5.19 -2.67 7.66
CA ALA A 44 5.25 -4.14 7.84
C ALA A 44 5.50 -4.56 9.31
N LEU A 45 6.34 -3.84 10.06
CA LEU A 45 6.60 -4.13 11.48
C LEU A 45 5.76 -3.29 12.46
N GLY A 46 4.87 -2.45 11.93
CA GLY A 46 4.09 -1.48 12.68
C GLY A 46 4.88 -0.21 13.02
N HIS A 47 4.23 0.67 13.78
CA HIS A 47 4.77 1.97 14.14
C HIS A 47 6.01 1.85 15.05
N ASN A 48 7.06 2.62 14.74
CA ASN A 48 8.22 2.83 15.62
C ASN A 48 8.86 1.53 16.14
N HIS A 49 8.99 0.52 15.27
CA HIS A 49 9.56 -0.77 15.65
C HIS A 49 11.03 -0.62 16.11
N PRO A 50 11.44 -1.21 17.27
CA PRO A 50 12.77 -0.98 17.85
C PRO A 50 13.94 -1.31 16.92
N VAL A 51 13.83 -2.38 16.14
CA VAL A 51 14.87 -2.79 15.17
C VAL A 51 15.09 -1.73 14.09
N VAL A 52 14.00 -1.11 13.61
CA VAL A 52 14.06 -0.04 12.60
C VAL A 52 14.66 1.23 13.19
N LEU A 53 14.20 1.65 14.37
CA LEU A 53 14.72 2.82 15.06
C LEU A 53 16.21 2.69 15.38
N ALA A 54 16.65 1.50 15.80
CA ALA A 54 18.06 1.22 16.07
C ALA A 54 18.90 1.34 14.79
N ALA A 55 18.42 0.80 13.66
CA ALA A 55 19.11 0.90 12.38
C ALA A 55 19.25 2.35 11.91
N ILE A 56 18.18 3.15 12.03
CA ILE A 56 18.19 4.58 11.69
C ILE A 56 19.19 5.35 12.58
N ARG A 57 19.12 5.18 13.90
CA ARG A 57 20.04 5.84 14.84
C ARG A 57 21.49 5.49 14.57
N LYS A 58 21.78 4.21 14.29
CA LYS A 58 23.13 3.75 13.94
C LYS A 58 23.73 4.53 12.75
N VAL A 59 22.94 4.82 11.72
CA VAL A 59 23.41 5.62 10.57
C VAL A 59 23.65 7.08 10.95
N LEU A 60 22.75 7.66 11.77
CA LEU A 60 22.91 9.03 12.25
C LEU A 60 24.18 9.19 13.10
N ASP A 61 24.43 8.24 14.00
CA ASP A 61 25.57 8.26 14.92
C ASP A 61 26.91 7.97 14.22
N SER A 62 26.90 7.31 13.05
CA SER A 62 28.12 6.92 12.35
C SER A 62 28.75 8.04 11.50
N GLY A 63 28.06 9.16 11.29
CA GLY A 63 28.51 10.23 10.37
C GLY A 63 28.51 9.80 8.90
N ALA A 64 27.80 8.73 8.54
CA ALA A 64 27.68 8.32 7.14
C ALA A 64 26.88 9.37 6.33
N PRO A 65 27.15 9.54 5.02
CA PRO A 65 26.32 10.41 4.21
C PRO A 65 24.87 9.94 4.28
N LEU A 66 23.91 10.85 4.46
CA LEU A 66 22.48 10.50 4.49
C LEU A 66 21.89 10.38 3.09
N HIS A 67 22.51 11.09 2.13
CA HIS A 67 22.15 11.05 0.72
C HIS A 67 23.38 10.85 -0.15
N ALA A 68 23.44 9.73 -0.86
CA ALA A 68 24.58 9.36 -1.68
C ALA A 68 24.12 8.73 -3.02
N PRO A 69 23.49 9.51 -3.91
CA PRO A 69 23.08 9.01 -5.22
C PRO A 69 24.33 8.70 -6.06
N GLY A 70 24.37 7.51 -6.66
CA GLY A 70 25.48 7.10 -7.55
C GLY A 70 26.73 6.55 -6.87
N LEU A 71 26.88 6.68 -5.55
CA LEU A 71 28.00 6.10 -4.81
C LEU A 71 27.67 4.71 -4.28
N ALA A 72 28.70 3.87 -4.16
CA ALA A 72 28.64 2.67 -3.33
C ALA A 72 28.83 3.07 -1.87
N THR A 73 28.08 2.44 -0.97
CA THR A 73 28.18 2.67 0.48
C THR A 73 27.94 1.34 1.20
N PRO A 74 28.54 1.13 2.39
CA PRO A 74 28.29 -0.08 3.17
C PRO A 74 26.81 -0.30 3.51
N VAL A 75 26.05 0.78 3.70
CA VAL A 75 24.60 0.73 3.98
C VAL A 75 23.81 0.27 2.75
N LYS A 76 24.15 0.78 1.56
CA LYS A 76 23.55 0.34 0.30
C LYS A 76 23.89 -1.12 0.01
N ASP A 77 25.15 -1.52 0.21
CA ASP A 77 25.60 -2.89 -0.01
C ASP A 77 24.87 -3.87 0.93
N ALA A 78 24.71 -3.50 2.20
CA ALA A 78 23.94 -4.29 3.17
C ALA A 78 22.46 -4.43 2.76
N PHE A 79 21.83 -3.34 2.30
CA PHE A 79 20.46 -3.38 1.80
C PHE A 79 20.32 -4.28 0.57
N VAL A 80 21.18 -4.12 -0.43
CA VAL A 80 21.15 -4.94 -1.65
C VAL A 80 21.39 -6.41 -1.32
N THR A 81 22.36 -6.70 -0.45
CA THR A 81 22.65 -8.07 -0.01
C THR A 81 21.42 -8.70 0.66
N GLU A 82 20.76 -7.97 1.57
CA GLU A 82 19.58 -8.50 2.25
C GLU A 82 18.38 -8.64 1.32
N LEU A 83 18.18 -7.68 0.41
CA LEU A 83 17.15 -7.77 -0.62
C LEU A 83 17.35 -9.03 -1.48
N LEU A 84 18.56 -9.23 -2.03
CA LEU A 84 18.88 -10.39 -2.88
C LEU A 84 18.63 -11.73 -2.18
N ARG A 85 18.87 -11.84 -0.86
CA ARG A 85 18.59 -13.05 -0.07
C ARG A 85 17.12 -13.41 0.01
N THR A 86 16.25 -12.43 -0.19
CA THR A 86 14.80 -12.61 -0.04
C THR A 86 14.11 -12.88 -1.37
N LEU A 87 14.77 -12.62 -2.50
CA LEU A 87 14.15 -12.75 -3.83
C LEU A 87 13.89 -14.23 -4.21
N PRO A 88 12.96 -14.47 -5.14
CA PRO A 88 12.80 -15.78 -5.76
C PRO A 88 14.13 -16.29 -6.34
N PRO A 89 14.51 -17.57 -6.13
CA PRO A 89 15.79 -18.12 -6.58
C PRO A 89 16.05 -17.92 -8.08
N GLY A 90 14.99 -18.00 -8.90
CA GLY A 90 15.08 -17.80 -10.35
C GLY A 90 15.45 -16.38 -10.79
N LEU A 91 15.29 -15.37 -9.91
CA LEU A 91 15.69 -13.99 -10.18
C LEU A 91 16.99 -13.64 -9.44
N ALA A 92 17.19 -14.12 -8.22
CA ALA A 92 18.30 -13.74 -7.34
C ALA A 92 19.69 -13.92 -7.99
N GLY A 93 19.90 -15.00 -8.76
CA GLY A 93 21.19 -15.32 -9.38
C GLY A 93 21.61 -14.40 -10.54
N HIS A 94 20.68 -13.68 -11.14
CA HIS A 94 20.89 -12.84 -12.33
C HIS A 94 20.24 -11.46 -12.15
N ALA A 95 20.05 -11.03 -10.91
CA ALA A 95 19.33 -9.80 -10.59
C ALA A 95 20.23 -8.57 -10.70
N ARG A 96 19.67 -7.50 -11.27
CA ARG A 96 20.16 -6.12 -11.14
C ARG A 96 19.15 -5.33 -10.32
N VAL A 97 19.66 -4.58 -9.34
CA VAL A 97 18.86 -3.68 -8.52
C VAL A 97 19.07 -2.25 -9.01
N ARG A 98 17.97 -1.58 -9.36
CA ARG A 98 17.95 -0.17 -9.72
C ARG A 98 17.15 0.61 -8.69
N PHE A 99 17.79 1.60 -8.09
CA PHE A 99 17.14 2.53 -7.18
C PHE A 99 16.40 3.60 -7.97
N CYS A 100 15.15 3.84 -7.59
CA CYS A 100 14.24 4.77 -8.26
C CYS A 100 14.04 6.01 -7.39
N GLY A 101 13.12 6.87 -7.80
CA GLY A 101 12.62 7.91 -6.90
C GLY A 101 11.93 7.30 -5.66
N PRO A 102 11.62 8.13 -4.64
CA PRO A 102 11.14 7.62 -3.36
C PRO A 102 9.75 6.97 -3.42
N ALA A 103 9.01 7.16 -4.52
CA ALA A 103 7.63 6.68 -4.67
C ALA A 103 7.54 5.43 -5.55
N GLY A 104 6.55 4.58 -5.27
CA GLY A 104 6.23 3.42 -6.10
C GLY A 104 5.92 3.78 -7.56
N THR A 105 5.31 4.95 -7.81
CA THR A 105 5.10 5.54 -9.15
C THR A 105 6.40 5.61 -9.95
N ASP A 106 7.50 6.02 -9.30
CA ASP A 106 8.80 6.18 -9.94
C ASP A 106 9.40 4.83 -10.33
N ALA A 107 9.19 3.81 -9.49
CA ALA A 107 9.62 2.45 -9.76
C ALA A 107 8.79 1.78 -10.88
N VAL A 108 7.47 2.00 -10.91
CA VAL A 108 6.61 1.57 -12.02
C VAL A 108 7.09 2.23 -13.32
N ALA A 109 7.28 3.55 -13.34
CA ALA A 109 7.75 4.27 -14.52
C ALA A 109 9.13 3.76 -14.99
N ALA A 110 10.04 3.46 -14.06
CA ALA A 110 11.35 2.88 -14.37
C ALA A 110 11.24 1.48 -14.97
N ALA A 111 10.36 0.61 -14.44
CA ALA A 111 10.14 -0.73 -14.97
C ALA A 111 9.53 -0.71 -16.38
N LEU A 112 8.53 0.15 -16.62
CA LEU A 112 7.92 0.33 -17.93
C LEU A 112 8.94 0.86 -18.94
N THR A 113 9.76 1.83 -18.56
CA THR A 113 10.82 2.40 -19.42
C THR A 113 11.86 1.34 -19.77
N LEU A 114 12.31 0.55 -18.77
CA LEU A 114 13.24 -0.56 -18.98
C LEU A 114 12.68 -1.57 -19.99
N ALA A 115 11.45 -2.04 -19.77
CA ALA A 115 10.86 -3.06 -20.64
C ALA A 115 10.62 -2.55 -22.07
N ARG A 116 10.17 -1.29 -22.24
CA ARG A 116 10.01 -0.66 -23.55
C ARG A 116 11.34 -0.55 -24.30
N THR A 117 12.40 -0.18 -23.59
CA THR A 117 13.75 -0.05 -24.16
C THR A 117 14.30 -1.40 -24.58
N ALA A 118 14.20 -2.40 -23.69
CA ALA A 118 14.69 -3.76 -23.95
C ALA A 118 13.95 -4.45 -25.11
N THR A 119 12.65 -4.15 -25.30
CA THR A 119 11.82 -4.82 -26.30
C THR A 119 11.60 -4.03 -27.59
N GLY A 120 11.92 -2.74 -27.60
CA GLY A 120 11.58 -1.82 -28.70
C GLY A 120 10.07 -1.60 -28.89
N ARG A 121 9.22 -2.03 -27.95
CA ARG A 121 7.75 -2.02 -28.06
C ARG A 121 7.13 -1.10 -27.03
N ALA A 122 6.21 -0.24 -27.46
CA ALA A 122 5.54 0.73 -26.61
C ALA A 122 4.25 0.22 -25.95
N GLY A 123 3.67 -0.90 -26.38
CA GLY A 123 2.44 -1.40 -25.76
C GLY A 123 2.70 -1.89 -24.33
N VAL A 124 1.73 -1.72 -23.43
CA VAL A 124 1.75 -2.27 -22.08
C VAL A 124 0.42 -2.97 -21.86
N LEU A 125 0.45 -4.25 -21.52
CA LEU A 125 -0.72 -4.97 -21.07
C LEU A 125 -0.84 -4.84 -19.55
N ALA A 126 -1.92 -4.22 -19.08
CA ALA A 126 -2.30 -4.16 -17.68
C ALA A 126 -3.74 -4.61 -17.50
N PHE A 127 -4.18 -4.74 -16.25
CA PHE A 127 -5.49 -5.30 -15.92
C PHE A 127 -6.45 -4.25 -15.36
N SER A 128 -7.75 -4.48 -15.50
CA SER A 128 -8.81 -3.64 -14.94
C SER A 128 -8.64 -3.49 -13.43
N ASP A 129 -8.97 -2.32 -12.89
CA ASP A 129 -8.86 -1.99 -11.46
C ASP A 129 -7.44 -2.03 -10.87
N ALA A 130 -6.41 -2.18 -11.73
CA ALA A 130 -5.02 -2.16 -11.30
C ALA A 130 -4.62 -0.77 -10.78
N HIS A 131 -3.81 -0.76 -9.73
CA HIS A 131 -3.30 0.45 -9.11
C HIS A 131 -1.78 0.53 -9.21
N HIS A 132 -1.30 0.62 -10.45
CA HIS A 132 0.10 0.96 -10.75
C HIS A 132 0.27 2.48 -10.74
N ALA A 133 0.16 3.07 -9.55
CA ALA A 133 0.31 4.50 -9.24
C ALA A 133 0.58 5.39 -10.48
N THR A 134 -0.51 5.90 -11.07
CA THR A 134 -0.65 6.66 -12.33
C THR A 134 0.64 6.95 -13.12
N ALA A 135 1.23 5.93 -13.76
CA ALA A 135 2.16 6.15 -14.86
C ALA A 135 1.34 6.32 -16.15
N ALA A 136 1.44 7.48 -16.79
CA ALA A 136 0.80 7.75 -18.08
C ALA A 136 1.17 6.65 -19.10
N GLY A 137 0.17 6.11 -19.82
CA GLY A 137 0.39 5.15 -20.91
C GLY A 137 -0.01 3.69 -20.63
N VAL A 138 -0.73 3.40 -19.54
CA VAL A 138 -1.46 2.13 -19.40
C VAL A 138 -2.66 2.16 -20.37
N SER A 139 -2.60 1.34 -21.41
CA SER A 139 -3.66 1.22 -22.43
C SER A 139 -4.28 -0.17 -22.36
N GLY A 140 -5.61 -0.24 -22.23
CA GLY A 140 -6.39 -1.49 -22.30
C GLY A 140 -6.41 -2.30 -21.01
N GLY A 141 -7.49 -2.16 -20.22
CA GLY A 141 -7.69 -2.94 -19.00
C GLY A 141 -8.18 -4.35 -19.32
N ALA A 142 -7.25 -5.29 -19.42
CA ALA A 142 -7.57 -6.71 -19.44
C ALA A 142 -8.44 -7.06 -18.23
N PRO A 143 -9.53 -7.83 -18.36
CA PRO A 143 -10.32 -8.22 -17.19
C PRO A 143 -9.44 -8.94 -16.17
N TYR A 144 -9.29 -8.37 -14.97
CA TYR A 144 -8.60 -9.03 -13.87
C TYR A 144 -9.41 -10.25 -13.41
N PRO A 145 -8.79 -11.38 -13.02
CA PRO A 145 -9.49 -12.63 -12.71
C PRO A 145 -10.19 -12.59 -11.34
N TYR A 146 -11.18 -11.71 -11.21
CA TYR A 146 -12.00 -11.58 -10.01
C TYR A 146 -13.18 -12.56 -10.06
N GLY A 147 -13.21 -13.52 -9.13
CA GLY A 147 -14.24 -14.55 -9.10
C GLY A 147 -15.64 -14.05 -8.72
N TYR A 148 -15.75 -13.16 -7.73
CA TYR A 148 -17.04 -12.72 -7.18
C TYR A 148 -17.75 -11.69 -8.06
N ARG A 149 -17.06 -10.63 -8.51
CA ARG A 149 -17.60 -9.67 -9.50
C ARG A 149 -16.97 -9.90 -10.86
N CYS A 150 -17.15 -11.11 -11.38
CA CYS A 150 -16.52 -11.54 -12.63
C CYS A 150 -17.02 -10.71 -13.82
N PRO A 151 -16.12 -10.06 -14.59
CA PRO A 151 -16.50 -9.26 -15.75
C PRO A 151 -17.23 -10.05 -16.85
N TYR A 152 -17.08 -11.37 -16.84
CA TYR A 152 -17.69 -12.28 -17.81
C TYR A 152 -19.01 -12.92 -17.31
N GLY A 153 -19.42 -12.66 -16.07
CA GLY A 153 -20.63 -13.27 -15.47
C GLY A 153 -20.54 -14.77 -15.16
N VAL A 154 -19.39 -15.41 -15.40
CA VAL A 154 -19.18 -16.85 -15.14
C VAL A 154 -18.68 -17.12 -13.72
N GLY A 155 -17.82 -16.24 -13.20
CA GLY A 155 -17.21 -16.40 -11.87
C GLY A 155 -16.13 -17.50 -11.79
N GLY A 156 -15.47 -17.53 -10.64
CA GLY A 156 -14.52 -18.59 -10.27
C GLY A 156 -13.46 -18.94 -11.32
N GLN A 157 -13.16 -20.24 -11.45
CA GLN A 157 -12.15 -20.75 -12.37
C GLN A 157 -12.50 -20.46 -13.84
N GLY A 158 -13.76 -20.59 -14.24
CA GLY A 158 -14.19 -20.29 -15.62
C GLY A 158 -13.94 -18.84 -16.02
N GLY A 159 -14.19 -17.89 -15.10
CA GLY A 159 -13.84 -16.48 -15.28
C GLY A 159 -12.34 -16.24 -15.41
N ALA A 160 -11.53 -16.94 -14.61
CA ALA A 160 -10.07 -16.86 -14.69
C ALA A 160 -9.55 -17.42 -16.03
N GLU A 161 -10.07 -18.55 -16.50
CA GLU A 161 -9.70 -19.12 -17.80
C GLU A 161 -10.04 -18.18 -18.96
N LEU A 162 -11.20 -17.52 -18.91
CA LEU A 162 -11.58 -16.49 -19.88
C LEU A 162 -10.61 -15.30 -19.84
N ALA A 163 -10.23 -14.83 -18.65
CA ALA A 163 -9.24 -13.77 -18.49
C ALA A 163 -7.87 -14.16 -19.07
N ALA A 164 -7.41 -15.39 -18.84
CA ALA A 164 -6.15 -15.90 -19.41
C ALA A 164 -6.21 -15.94 -20.93
N ARG A 165 -7.27 -16.51 -21.51
CA ARG A 165 -7.46 -16.55 -22.98
C ARG A 165 -7.52 -15.16 -23.60
N TRP A 166 -8.16 -14.22 -22.92
CA TRP A 166 -8.20 -12.84 -23.37
C TRP A 166 -6.78 -12.23 -23.39
N ALA A 167 -6.02 -12.38 -22.31
CA ALA A 167 -4.64 -11.90 -22.23
C ALA A 167 -3.74 -12.54 -23.31
N GLU A 168 -3.90 -13.85 -23.55
CA GLU A 168 -3.25 -14.56 -24.65
C GLU A 168 -3.57 -13.94 -26.01
N SER A 169 -4.84 -13.65 -26.29
CA SER A 169 -5.25 -13.05 -27.58
C SER A 169 -4.61 -11.67 -27.82
N VAL A 170 -4.44 -10.87 -26.75
CA VAL A 170 -3.75 -9.57 -26.84
C VAL A 170 -2.25 -9.77 -27.10
N LEU A 171 -1.63 -10.73 -26.40
CA LEU A 171 -0.22 -11.04 -26.57
C LEU A 171 0.10 -11.62 -27.95
N ASP A 172 -0.87 -12.30 -28.58
CA ASP A 172 -0.76 -12.80 -29.96
C ASP A 172 -0.88 -11.70 -31.02
N GLY A 173 -1.43 -10.54 -30.65
CA GLY A 173 -1.75 -9.47 -31.59
C GLY A 173 -3.03 -9.75 -32.38
N ALA A 174 -3.93 -10.57 -31.84
CA ALA A 174 -5.20 -10.92 -32.49
C ALA A 174 -6.24 -9.79 -32.42
N GLN A 175 -5.99 -8.75 -31.62
CA GLN A 175 -6.87 -7.59 -31.49
C GLN A 175 -6.57 -6.58 -32.61
N PRO A 176 -7.55 -6.25 -33.48
CA PRO A 176 -7.34 -5.29 -34.56
C PRO A 176 -6.83 -3.94 -34.04
N GLY A 177 -5.72 -3.46 -34.59
CA GLY A 177 -5.12 -2.17 -34.21
C GLY A 177 -4.31 -2.18 -32.89
N VAL A 178 -4.18 -3.33 -32.21
CA VAL A 178 -3.36 -3.45 -30.99
C VAL A 178 -2.04 -4.11 -31.34
N ALA A 179 -0.96 -3.32 -31.36
CA ALA A 179 0.39 -3.87 -31.49
C ALA A 179 0.74 -4.75 -30.28
N ARG A 180 1.55 -5.78 -30.50
CA ARG A 180 2.02 -6.65 -29.41
C ARG A 180 2.69 -5.81 -28.31
N PRO A 181 2.31 -6.01 -27.03
CA PRO A 181 2.85 -5.22 -25.96
C PRO A 181 4.35 -5.54 -25.74
N GLY A 182 5.07 -4.54 -25.25
CA GLY A 182 6.45 -4.63 -24.80
C GLY A 182 6.60 -5.14 -23.37
N CYS A 183 5.53 -5.17 -22.58
CA CYS A 183 5.49 -5.86 -21.30
C CYS A 183 4.06 -6.15 -20.84
N VAL A 184 3.95 -7.05 -19.86
CA VAL A 184 2.79 -7.23 -19.01
C VAL A 184 3.12 -6.72 -17.61
N ILE A 185 2.24 -5.94 -16.99
CA ILE A 185 2.35 -5.54 -15.58
C ILE A 185 1.10 -5.99 -14.81
N LEU A 186 1.30 -6.54 -13.61
CA LEU A 186 0.21 -6.95 -12.73
C LEU A 186 0.61 -6.93 -11.25
N GLU A 187 -0.38 -6.81 -10.38
CA GLU A 187 -0.28 -7.07 -8.94
C GLU A 187 -0.66 -8.55 -8.67
N PRO A 188 0.13 -9.35 -7.93
CA PRO A 188 -0.28 -10.70 -7.52
C PRO A 188 -1.54 -10.72 -6.64
N VAL A 189 -1.75 -9.65 -5.88
CA VAL A 189 -3.01 -9.35 -5.18
C VAL A 189 -3.30 -7.88 -5.44
N GLN A 190 -4.37 -7.59 -6.18
CA GLN A 190 -4.81 -6.21 -6.41
C GLN A 190 -5.24 -5.59 -5.09
N GLY A 191 -4.44 -4.64 -4.58
CA GLY A 191 -4.63 -4.17 -3.22
C GLY A 191 -5.64 -3.03 -3.12
N GLU A 192 -5.40 -1.94 -3.84
CA GLU A 192 -6.38 -0.85 -3.97
C GLU A 192 -7.59 -1.29 -4.80
N GLY A 193 -7.48 -2.29 -5.69
CA GLY A 193 -8.61 -2.91 -6.40
C GLY A 193 -9.54 -3.75 -5.51
N GLY A 194 -9.42 -3.63 -4.18
CA GLY A 194 -10.27 -4.32 -3.22
C GLY A 194 -9.71 -5.64 -2.71
N VAL A 195 -8.39 -5.80 -2.62
CA VAL A 195 -7.73 -7.00 -2.08
C VAL A 195 -8.16 -8.27 -2.83
N VAL A 196 -7.94 -8.29 -4.14
CA VAL A 196 -8.32 -9.41 -5.02
C VAL A 196 -7.08 -10.24 -5.35
N PRO A 197 -6.88 -11.44 -4.77
CA PRO A 197 -5.78 -12.30 -5.15
C PRO A 197 -6.02 -12.93 -6.52
N VAL A 198 -5.00 -12.99 -7.37
CA VAL A 198 -5.11 -13.80 -8.59
C VAL A 198 -5.13 -15.30 -8.26
N PRO A 199 -5.83 -16.11 -9.07
CA PRO A 199 -5.66 -17.57 -9.05
C PRO A 199 -4.23 -17.96 -9.44
N ASP A 200 -3.64 -18.90 -8.71
CA ASP A 200 -2.23 -19.29 -8.92
C ASP A 200 -2.00 -19.91 -10.31
N ASP A 201 -2.95 -20.73 -10.78
CA ASP A 201 -2.89 -21.35 -12.11
C ASP A 201 -2.99 -20.30 -13.23
N TRP A 202 -3.76 -19.23 -13.00
CA TRP A 202 -3.87 -18.12 -13.94
C TRP A 202 -2.54 -17.37 -14.05
N LEU A 203 -1.88 -17.07 -12.93
CA LEU A 203 -0.59 -16.37 -12.96
C LEU A 203 0.51 -17.24 -13.59
N ARG A 204 0.51 -18.55 -13.32
CA ARG A 204 1.39 -19.51 -14.03
C ARG A 204 1.14 -19.50 -15.53
N ARG A 205 -0.13 -19.48 -15.97
CA ARG A 205 -0.48 -19.41 -17.38
C ARG A 205 0.01 -18.10 -18.02
N VAL A 206 -0.24 -16.95 -17.39
CA VAL A 206 0.25 -15.65 -17.89
C VAL A 206 1.78 -15.64 -17.98
N ARG A 207 2.50 -16.15 -16.97
CA ARG A 207 3.97 -16.28 -17.03
C ARG A 207 4.43 -17.16 -18.19
N GLN A 208 3.80 -18.31 -18.40
CA GLN A 208 4.17 -19.18 -19.53
C GLN A 208 4.01 -18.44 -20.86
N VAL A 209 2.84 -17.83 -21.06
CA VAL A 209 2.47 -17.13 -22.29
C VAL A 209 3.40 -15.95 -22.58
N THR A 210 3.80 -15.19 -21.54
CA THR A 210 4.74 -14.07 -21.69
C THR A 210 6.15 -14.56 -22.00
N ALA A 211 6.60 -15.64 -21.36
CA ALA A 211 7.91 -16.24 -21.64
C ALA A 211 8.00 -16.75 -23.08
N ASP A 212 6.99 -17.50 -23.56
CA ASP A 212 6.93 -18.03 -24.93
C ASP A 212 7.04 -16.95 -26.02
N ARG A 213 6.64 -15.71 -25.69
CA ARG A 213 6.58 -14.58 -26.62
C ARG A 213 7.70 -13.56 -26.43
N GLY A 214 8.63 -13.80 -25.51
CA GLY A 214 9.66 -12.83 -25.15
C GLY A 214 9.05 -11.48 -24.72
N VAL A 215 7.95 -11.51 -23.97
CA VAL A 215 7.32 -10.34 -23.37
C VAL A 215 7.69 -10.32 -21.89
N PRO A 216 8.42 -9.30 -21.39
CA PRO A 216 8.71 -9.15 -19.98
C PRO A 216 7.44 -9.11 -19.12
N LEU A 217 7.41 -9.93 -18.06
CA LEU A 217 6.42 -9.89 -16.99
C LEU A 217 6.97 -9.06 -15.83
N ILE A 218 6.27 -7.98 -15.51
CA ILE A 218 6.52 -7.08 -14.38
C ILE A 218 5.54 -7.45 -13.26
N ALA A 219 6.06 -7.91 -12.13
CA ALA A 219 5.27 -8.10 -10.91
C ALA A 219 5.36 -6.86 -10.02
N ASP A 220 4.22 -6.22 -9.79
CA ASP A 220 4.08 -5.12 -8.83
C ASP A 220 3.88 -5.70 -7.43
N GLU A 221 4.94 -5.64 -6.63
CA GLU A 221 5.01 -6.16 -5.25
C GLU A 221 5.08 -5.03 -4.23
N ILE A 222 4.73 -3.80 -4.63
CA ILE A 222 4.77 -2.62 -3.77
C ILE A 222 3.99 -2.88 -2.47
N GLN A 223 2.77 -3.40 -2.58
CA GLN A 223 1.89 -3.65 -1.43
C GLN A 223 1.90 -5.11 -0.95
N THR A 224 2.17 -6.06 -1.84
CA THR A 224 1.98 -7.49 -1.59
C THR A 224 3.21 -8.20 -1.03
N GLY A 225 4.38 -7.57 -1.16
CA GLY A 225 5.67 -8.13 -0.75
C GLY A 225 5.95 -8.07 0.75
N VAL A 226 7.19 -8.41 1.09
CA VAL A 226 7.75 -8.37 2.46
C VAL A 226 6.90 -9.15 3.47
N GLY A 227 6.33 -10.30 3.10
CA GLY A 227 5.59 -11.18 4.01
C GLY A 227 4.09 -10.91 4.11
N ARG A 228 3.58 -9.81 3.54
CA ARG A 228 2.19 -9.35 3.67
C ARG A 228 1.14 -10.42 3.36
N THR A 229 1.36 -11.16 2.27
CA THR A 229 0.41 -12.15 1.76
C THR A 229 0.61 -13.56 2.34
N GLY A 230 1.54 -13.74 3.29
CA GLY A 230 1.88 -15.05 3.84
C GLY A 230 2.98 -15.80 3.08
N ALA A 231 3.58 -15.17 2.07
CA ALA A 231 4.85 -15.54 1.44
C ALA A 231 5.77 -14.31 1.47
N PHE A 232 7.09 -14.47 1.32
CA PHE A 232 7.96 -13.29 1.40
C PHE A 232 7.66 -12.33 0.24
N TRP A 233 7.55 -12.87 -0.97
CA TRP A 233 7.00 -12.19 -2.14
C TRP A 233 5.76 -12.92 -2.63
N ALA A 234 4.70 -12.21 -2.99
CA ALA A 234 3.43 -12.81 -3.36
C ALA A 234 3.49 -13.67 -4.63
N VAL A 235 4.43 -13.41 -5.55
CA VAL A 235 4.70 -14.28 -6.72
C VAL A 235 5.10 -15.71 -6.34
N GLU A 236 5.62 -15.93 -5.12
CA GLU A 236 5.99 -17.25 -4.62
C GLU A 236 4.78 -18.17 -4.44
N HIS A 237 3.58 -17.64 -4.15
CA HIS A 237 2.35 -18.43 -4.05
C HIS A 237 2.08 -19.23 -5.33
N SER A 238 2.36 -18.62 -6.49
CA SER A 238 2.16 -19.24 -7.79
C SER A 238 3.41 -19.97 -8.31
N GLY A 239 4.56 -19.87 -7.61
CA GLY A 239 5.81 -20.50 -8.00
C GLY A 239 6.42 -19.94 -9.28
N ILE A 240 6.11 -18.69 -9.65
CA ILE A 240 6.63 -18.06 -10.87
C ILE A 240 7.84 -17.18 -10.57
N THR A 241 8.69 -16.97 -11.58
CA THR A 241 9.74 -15.94 -11.56
C THR A 241 9.40 -14.85 -12.57
N PRO A 242 9.13 -13.60 -12.14
CA PRO A 242 8.92 -12.47 -13.05
C PRO A 242 10.26 -12.00 -13.66
N ASP A 243 10.19 -11.21 -14.74
CA ASP A 243 11.37 -10.61 -15.36
C ASP A 243 11.79 -9.31 -14.64
N VAL A 244 10.82 -8.61 -14.06
CA VAL A 244 11.00 -7.40 -13.24
C VAL A 244 10.08 -7.48 -12.02
N MET A 245 10.58 -7.12 -10.85
CA MET A 245 9.80 -6.86 -9.64
C MET A 245 9.86 -5.36 -9.31
N VAL A 246 8.71 -4.76 -9.06
CA VAL A 246 8.59 -3.36 -8.60
C VAL A 246 8.35 -3.37 -7.10
N LEU A 247 9.23 -2.71 -6.34
CA LEU A 247 9.26 -2.77 -4.88
C LEU A 247 9.24 -1.35 -4.29
N SER A 248 8.42 -1.11 -3.28
CA SER A 248 8.39 0.15 -2.51
C SER A 248 7.78 -0.10 -1.12
N GLN A 249 7.23 0.94 -0.47
CA GLN A 249 6.54 0.85 0.81
C GLN A 249 7.37 0.13 1.88
N ALA A 250 7.04 -1.13 2.21
CA ALA A 250 7.65 -1.90 3.29
C ALA A 250 9.16 -2.08 3.16
N ILE A 251 9.71 -2.07 1.93
CA ILE A 251 11.16 -2.23 1.73
C ILE A 251 11.98 -1.07 2.30
N GLY A 252 11.37 0.09 2.54
CA GLY A 252 12.05 1.26 3.11
C GLY A 252 12.00 1.31 4.63
N GLY A 253 11.37 0.32 5.29
CA GLY A 253 11.26 0.28 6.75
C GLY A 253 10.63 1.54 7.35
N SER A 254 9.46 1.93 6.82
CA SER A 254 8.74 3.17 7.18
C SER A 254 9.33 4.47 6.63
N LEU A 255 10.38 4.41 5.81
CA LEU A 255 10.93 5.57 5.09
C LEU A 255 10.74 5.42 3.57
N PRO A 256 10.65 6.53 2.81
CA PRO A 256 10.46 6.45 1.37
C PRO A 256 11.66 5.79 0.66
N LEU A 257 11.36 4.70 -0.06
CA LEU A 257 12.30 3.96 -0.89
C LEU A 257 11.52 3.22 -1.96
N ALA A 258 12.00 3.26 -3.19
CA ALA A 258 11.51 2.41 -4.26
C ALA A 258 12.66 1.88 -5.10
N VAL A 259 12.57 0.62 -5.51
CA VAL A 259 13.55 -0.04 -6.39
C VAL A 259 12.82 -0.91 -7.39
N ILE A 260 13.47 -1.15 -8.53
CA ILE A 260 13.14 -2.29 -9.37
C ILE A 260 14.25 -3.32 -9.28
N VAL A 261 13.87 -4.58 -9.28
CA VAL A 261 14.78 -5.71 -9.43
C VAL A 261 14.46 -6.39 -10.74
N HIS A 262 15.44 -6.56 -11.61
CA HIS A 262 15.21 -7.12 -12.95
C HIS A 262 16.30 -8.09 -13.34
N ARG A 263 16.03 -8.96 -14.31
CA ARG A 263 17.06 -9.81 -14.91
C ARG A 263 18.15 -8.97 -15.59
N ASP A 264 19.38 -9.45 -15.55
CA ASP A 264 20.56 -8.78 -16.10
C ASP A 264 20.60 -8.67 -17.63
N ASP A 265 19.81 -9.49 -18.33
CA ASP A 265 19.62 -9.46 -19.78
C ASP A 265 18.67 -8.35 -20.27
N LEU A 266 17.88 -7.75 -19.36
CA LEU A 266 17.08 -6.57 -19.68
C LEU A 266 17.95 -5.31 -19.60
N VAL A 267 18.39 -4.84 -20.76
CA VAL A 267 19.26 -3.67 -20.92
C VAL A 267 18.45 -2.42 -21.22
N GLY A 268 18.72 -1.34 -20.48
CA GLY A 268 18.18 -0.02 -20.74
C GLY A 268 18.84 1.03 -19.85
N GLU A 269 18.95 2.26 -20.34
CA GLU A 269 19.63 3.34 -19.60
C GLU A 269 18.90 3.66 -18.28
N PRO A 270 19.64 4.03 -17.22
CA PRO A 270 19.03 4.57 -16.01
C PRO A 270 18.33 5.91 -16.29
N GLY A 271 17.05 6.00 -15.93
CA GLY A 271 16.34 7.29 -15.93
C GLY A 271 16.87 8.20 -14.81
N ALA A 272 16.67 9.51 -14.96
CA ALA A 272 16.96 10.48 -13.90
C ALA A 272 15.80 10.48 -12.89
N HIS A 273 16.10 10.19 -11.63
CA HIS A 273 15.12 10.19 -10.54
C HIS A 273 15.62 11.03 -9.35
N ALA A 274 14.71 11.68 -8.64
CA ALA A 274 15.05 12.41 -7.42
C ALA A 274 15.26 11.43 -6.25
N PHE A 275 16.23 11.71 -5.39
CA PHE A 275 16.48 10.99 -4.13
C PHE A 275 16.78 9.45 -4.17
N PRO A 276 17.42 8.85 -5.19
CA PRO A 276 17.66 7.39 -5.23
C PRO A 276 18.68 6.88 -4.18
N GLY A 277 19.35 7.79 -3.47
CA GLY A 277 20.43 7.50 -2.52
C GLY A 277 20.09 7.63 -1.04
N ASN A 278 18.82 7.45 -0.62
CA ASN A 278 18.40 7.59 0.79
C ASN A 278 18.98 6.49 1.69
N GLN A 279 20.05 6.80 2.42
CA GLN A 279 20.79 5.83 3.23
C GLN A 279 20.03 5.42 4.51
N LEU A 280 19.21 6.31 5.08
CA LEU A 280 18.36 5.98 6.23
C LEU A 280 17.30 4.93 5.85
N ALA A 281 16.65 5.10 4.69
CA ALA A 281 15.67 4.14 4.21
C ALA A 281 16.29 2.80 3.84
N MET A 282 17.50 2.78 3.27
CA MET A 282 18.24 1.54 3.01
C MET A 282 18.58 0.80 4.31
N ALA A 283 19.03 1.50 5.35
CA ALA A 283 19.32 0.87 6.64
C ALA A 283 18.06 0.35 7.34
N ALA A 284 17.00 1.16 7.39
CA ALA A 284 15.70 0.78 7.92
C ALA A 284 15.10 -0.41 7.15
N GLY A 285 15.21 -0.37 5.83
CA GLY A 285 14.79 -1.42 4.92
C GLY A 285 15.52 -2.73 5.12
N ALA A 286 16.86 -2.69 5.17
CA ALA A 286 17.68 -3.88 5.43
C ALA A 286 17.31 -4.53 6.77
N ALA A 287 17.14 -3.73 7.81
CA ALA A 287 16.72 -4.21 9.13
C ALA A 287 15.30 -4.81 9.11
N THR A 288 14.39 -4.22 8.32
CA THR A 288 13.02 -4.72 8.14
C THR A 288 13.01 -6.07 7.42
N LEU A 289 13.69 -6.16 6.27
CA LEU A 289 13.77 -7.40 5.48
C LEU A 289 14.40 -8.54 6.29
N ALA A 290 15.52 -8.27 6.97
CA ALA A 290 16.17 -9.24 7.84
C ALA A 290 15.24 -9.71 8.96
N HIS A 291 14.57 -8.79 9.65
CA HIS A 291 13.66 -9.13 10.74
C HIS A 291 12.47 -9.97 10.27
N VAL A 292 11.85 -9.63 9.13
CA VAL A 292 10.76 -10.41 8.53
C VAL A 292 11.22 -11.84 8.21
N ARG A 293 12.41 -11.98 7.62
CA ARG A 293 13.01 -13.28 7.25
C ARG A 293 13.37 -14.12 8.48
N GLU A 294 14.13 -13.54 9.42
CA GLU A 294 14.69 -14.24 10.58
C GLU A 294 13.61 -14.67 11.58
N HIS A 295 12.56 -13.86 11.74
CA HIS A 295 11.44 -14.16 12.62
C HIS A 295 10.27 -14.85 11.90
N ARG A 296 10.45 -15.24 10.64
CA ARG A 296 9.46 -15.98 9.84
C ARG A 296 8.08 -15.31 9.83
N LEU A 297 8.06 -13.98 9.70
CA LEU A 297 6.82 -13.21 9.81
C LEU A 297 5.85 -13.47 8.64
N ALA A 298 6.35 -13.94 7.49
CA ALA A 298 5.50 -14.44 6.41
C ALA A 298 4.68 -15.66 6.84
N ASP A 299 5.29 -16.64 7.52
CA ASP A 299 4.59 -17.83 8.01
C ASP A 299 3.55 -17.46 9.08
N HIS A 300 3.91 -16.54 9.97
CA HIS A 300 2.98 -15.99 10.95
C HIS A 300 1.78 -15.33 10.27
N ALA A 301 2.03 -14.48 9.26
CA ALA A 301 0.98 -13.83 8.49
C ALA A 301 0.08 -14.85 7.76
N ALA A 302 0.66 -15.93 7.22
CA ALA A 302 -0.10 -17.02 6.61
C ALA A 302 -1.02 -17.71 7.62
N GLY A 303 -0.47 -18.13 8.77
CA GLY A 303 -1.20 -18.86 9.80
C GLY A 303 -2.30 -18.03 10.45
N LEU A 304 -1.98 -16.82 10.92
CA LEU A 304 -2.93 -15.93 11.55
C LEU A 304 -3.94 -15.37 10.56
N GLY A 305 -3.49 -14.97 9.36
CA GLY A 305 -4.36 -14.52 8.28
C GLY A 305 -5.42 -15.56 7.91
N ALA A 306 -5.04 -16.84 7.83
CA ALA A 306 -5.98 -17.93 7.59
C ALA A 306 -7.03 -18.07 8.72
N ARG A 307 -6.65 -17.84 9.99
CA ARG A 307 -7.60 -17.81 11.12
C ARG A 307 -8.58 -16.65 10.99
N MET A 308 -8.07 -15.44 10.77
CA MET A 308 -8.88 -14.23 10.62
C MET A 308 -9.86 -14.33 9.44
N LEU A 309 -9.40 -14.80 8.28
CA LEU A 309 -10.25 -15.02 7.10
C LEU A 309 -11.39 -16.01 7.41
N ARG A 310 -11.13 -17.09 8.14
CA ARG A 310 -12.20 -18.04 8.53
C ARG A 310 -13.24 -17.39 9.44
N GLN A 311 -12.82 -16.62 10.44
CA GLN A 311 -13.72 -15.93 11.36
C GLN A 311 -14.54 -14.86 10.65
N LEU A 312 -13.91 -14.05 9.80
CA LEU A 312 -14.61 -13.04 9.00
C LEU A 312 -15.62 -13.67 8.03
N ARG A 313 -15.30 -14.83 7.43
CA ARG A 313 -16.26 -15.56 6.58
C ARG A 313 -17.47 -16.07 7.37
N ALA A 314 -17.31 -16.41 8.65
CA ALA A 314 -18.45 -16.78 9.49
C ALA A 314 -19.42 -15.60 9.67
N LEU A 315 -18.92 -14.37 9.76
CA LEU A 315 -19.75 -13.15 9.82
C LEU A 315 -20.63 -12.96 8.59
N ALA A 316 -20.24 -13.48 7.42
CA ALA A 316 -21.07 -13.44 6.22
C ALA A 316 -22.37 -14.27 6.36
N GLY A 317 -22.36 -15.30 7.22
CA GLY A 317 -23.57 -16.05 7.57
C GLY A 317 -24.48 -15.31 8.58
N GLU A 318 -23.95 -14.32 9.29
CA GLU A 318 -24.64 -13.59 10.35
C GLU A 318 -25.21 -12.25 9.86
N PHE A 319 -24.49 -11.57 8.96
CA PHE A 319 -24.83 -10.22 8.51
C PHE A 319 -25.07 -10.17 6.99
N PRO A 320 -26.28 -9.82 6.53
CA PRO A 320 -26.64 -9.83 5.10
C PRO A 320 -25.87 -8.78 4.28
N TYR A 321 -25.25 -7.80 4.93
CA TYR A 321 -24.44 -6.77 4.30
C TYR A 321 -23.01 -7.21 3.98
N VAL A 322 -22.57 -8.38 4.44
CA VAL A 322 -21.24 -8.91 4.14
C VAL A 322 -21.36 -9.83 2.93
N GLY A 323 -20.86 -9.38 1.78
CA GLY A 323 -20.92 -10.12 0.52
C GLY A 323 -19.82 -11.17 0.39
N GLU A 324 -18.57 -10.72 0.24
CA GLU A 324 -17.41 -11.62 0.10
C GLU A 324 -16.27 -11.24 1.05
N VAL A 325 -15.67 -12.26 1.67
CA VAL A 325 -14.42 -12.13 2.43
C VAL A 325 -13.28 -12.86 1.71
N ARG A 326 -12.26 -12.10 1.32
CA ARG A 326 -11.12 -12.56 0.53
C ARG A 326 -9.79 -12.00 1.02
N GLY A 327 -8.70 -12.56 0.52
CA GLY A 327 -7.35 -12.11 0.85
C GLY A 327 -6.33 -13.24 0.91
N ARG A 328 -5.07 -12.85 1.15
CA ARG A 328 -3.95 -13.76 1.44
C ARG A 328 -3.16 -13.19 2.62
N GLY A 329 -2.73 -14.05 3.54
CA GLY A 329 -2.02 -13.63 4.75
C GLY A 329 -2.78 -12.55 5.52
N LEU A 330 -2.06 -11.47 5.88
CA LEU A 330 -2.62 -10.30 6.57
C LEU A 330 -3.00 -9.17 5.60
N MET A 331 -3.38 -9.54 4.37
CA MET A 331 -3.98 -8.65 3.38
C MET A 331 -5.40 -9.12 3.12
N ILE A 332 -6.37 -8.50 3.80
CA ILE A 332 -7.75 -8.98 3.86
C ILE A 332 -8.71 -7.90 3.35
N GLY A 333 -9.68 -8.31 2.54
CA GLY A 333 -10.79 -7.49 2.04
C GLY A 333 -12.13 -8.10 2.43
N VAL A 334 -13.04 -7.24 2.88
CA VAL A 334 -14.45 -7.55 3.16
C VAL A 334 -15.30 -6.68 2.25
N ASP A 335 -15.87 -7.27 1.20
CA ASP A 335 -16.74 -6.61 0.23
C ASP A 335 -18.16 -6.56 0.80
N MET A 336 -18.66 -5.35 0.99
CA MET A 336 -20.01 -5.11 1.46
C MET A 336 -21.00 -5.28 0.30
N ALA A 337 -22.20 -5.75 0.62
CA ALA A 337 -23.32 -5.87 -0.29
C ALA A 337 -24.45 -4.92 0.13
N ALA A 338 -25.20 -4.39 -0.84
CA ALA A 338 -26.46 -3.71 -0.55
C ALA A 338 -27.52 -4.74 -0.10
N ALA A 339 -28.43 -4.35 0.80
CA ALA A 339 -29.57 -5.20 1.13
C ALA A 339 -30.53 -5.24 -0.06
N GLU A 340 -30.65 -6.43 -0.65
CA GLU A 340 -31.42 -6.81 -1.84
C GLU A 340 -31.00 -6.14 -3.18
N SER A 341 -30.93 -7.01 -4.19
CA SER A 341 -30.57 -6.77 -5.60
C SER A 341 -29.17 -6.20 -5.88
N ASP A 342 -28.14 -7.05 -5.79
CA ASP A 342 -26.95 -6.86 -6.66
C ASP A 342 -26.29 -8.19 -7.05
N VAL A 343 -27.14 -9.22 -7.25
CA VAL A 343 -26.73 -10.43 -7.96
C VAL A 343 -26.79 -10.12 -9.46
N GLY A 344 -25.69 -9.61 -10.02
CA GLY A 344 -25.44 -9.63 -11.46
C GLY A 344 -25.49 -8.30 -12.24
N VAL A 345 -25.30 -7.14 -11.63
CA VAL A 345 -25.14 -5.89 -12.41
C VAL A 345 -23.69 -5.75 -12.89
N PRO A 346 -23.43 -5.60 -14.21
CA PRO A 346 -22.08 -5.41 -14.74
C PRO A 346 -21.44 -4.12 -14.21
N TRP A 347 -20.21 -4.20 -13.72
CA TRP A 347 -19.46 -3.09 -13.10
C TRP A 347 -19.11 -1.93 -14.07
N ALA A 348 -19.48 -2.00 -15.34
CA ALA A 348 -18.98 -1.10 -16.39
C ALA A 348 -19.73 0.26 -16.53
N ALA A 349 -20.66 0.62 -15.64
CA ALA A 349 -21.42 1.87 -15.77
C ALA A 349 -21.38 2.70 -14.48
N GLY A 350 -20.21 3.26 -14.16
CA GLY A 350 -20.10 4.18 -13.01
C GLY A 350 -18.80 4.96 -12.87
N VAL A 351 -17.84 4.81 -13.79
CA VAL A 351 -16.58 5.58 -13.79
C VAL A 351 -16.61 6.61 -14.92
N GLY A 352 -17.63 7.47 -14.90
CA GLY A 352 -17.63 8.71 -15.66
C GLY A 352 -16.89 9.77 -14.86
N GLY A 353 -15.79 10.28 -15.40
CA GLY A 353 -15.06 11.40 -14.83
C GLY A 353 -15.99 12.61 -14.64
N GLY A 354 -16.33 12.89 -13.38
CA GLY A 354 -17.09 14.07 -12.99
C GLY A 354 -16.21 14.93 -12.10
N ALA A 355 -15.71 16.03 -12.65
CA ALA A 355 -15.06 17.10 -11.90
C ALA A 355 -15.94 17.54 -10.74
N CYS A 356 -15.34 17.80 -9.58
CA CYS A 356 -15.97 18.53 -8.49
C CYS A 356 -16.41 19.90 -9.00
N ALA A 357 -17.67 20.04 -9.39
CA ALA A 357 -18.28 21.33 -9.65
C ALA A 357 -18.85 21.87 -8.33
N SER A 358 -18.10 22.79 -7.73
CA SER A 358 -18.54 23.72 -6.72
C SER A 358 -19.64 24.64 -7.28
N SER A 359 -20.81 24.66 -6.65
CA SER A 359 -21.65 25.84 -6.34
C SER A 359 -23.12 25.44 -6.29
N VAL A 360 -23.72 25.56 -5.11
CA VAL A 360 -25.16 25.47 -4.92
C VAL A 360 -25.72 26.87 -5.21
N GLY A 361 -26.36 27.05 -6.36
CA GLY A 361 -27.19 28.20 -6.66
C GLY A 361 -28.60 27.96 -6.14
N ALA A 362 -29.09 28.87 -5.30
CA ALA A 362 -30.43 28.83 -4.74
C ALA A 362 -31.48 29.31 -5.77
N SER A 363 -32.36 28.41 -6.20
CA SER A 363 -33.79 28.66 -6.51
C SER A 363 -34.34 27.45 -7.26
N ASP A 364 -35.24 26.70 -6.62
CA ASP A 364 -36.53 26.30 -7.19
C ASP A 364 -37.16 25.21 -6.31
N VAL A 365 -38.02 25.68 -5.41
CA VAL A 365 -38.96 24.85 -4.66
C VAL A 365 -40.18 24.66 -5.55
N ALA A 366 -40.40 23.45 -6.04
CA ALA A 366 -41.72 23.02 -6.50
C ALA A 366 -42.00 21.59 -6.02
N ALA A 367 -43.06 21.47 -5.25
CA ALA A 367 -43.49 20.30 -4.54
C ALA A 367 -43.89 19.14 -5.45
N VAL A 368 -43.46 17.92 -5.10
CA VAL A 368 -44.24 16.70 -5.35
C VAL A 368 -44.19 15.87 -4.07
N GLY A 369 -45.33 15.78 -3.40
CA GLY A 369 -45.57 14.88 -2.28
C GLY A 369 -45.72 13.45 -2.76
N GLY A 370 -44.89 12.58 -2.21
CA GLY A 370 -44.95 11.13 -2.27
C GLY A 370 -43.88 10.63 -1.30
N GLY A 371 -44.27 9.88 -0.28
CA GLY A 371 -43.34 9.42 0.76
C GLY A 371 -42.16 8.70 0.14
N ALA A 372 -40.99 9.35 0.12
CA ALA A 372 -39.76 8.73 -0.35
C ALA A 372 -39.45 7.55 0.58
N PRO A 373 -39.20 6.33 0.06
CA PRO A 373 -38.63 5.27 0.88
C PRO A 373 -37.34 5.79 1.53
N ALA A 374 -37.09 5.39 2.77
CA ALA A 374 -35.87 5.77 3.48
C ALA A 374 -34.64 5.52 2.57
N PRO A 375 -33.63 6.40 2.56
CA PRO A 375 -32.50 6.25 1.64
C PRO A 375 -31.75 4.95 1.97
N HIS A 376 -31.87 3.94 1.11
CA HIS A 376 -31.07 2.73 1.18
C HIS A 376 -29.64 3.06 0.71
N LEU A 377 -28.65 2.71 1.52
CA LEU A 377 -27.25 2.88 1.15
C LEU A 377 -26.84 1.82 0.13
N ASP A 378 -26.09 2.22 -0.89
CA ASP A 378 -25.38 1.28 -1.76
C ASP A 378 -24.24 0.58 -0.99
N ALA A 379 -23.63 -0.43 -1.61
CA ALA A 379 -22.54 -1.19 -1.01
C ALA A 379 -21.34 -0.30 -0.57
N SER A 380 -21.04 0.76 -1.32
CA SER A 380 -19.99 1.73 -0.99
C SER A 380 -20.34 2.56 0.24
N GLY A 381 -21.60 3.00 0.36
CA GLY A 381 -22.14 3.71 1.50
C GLY A 381 -22.14 2.85 2.77
N ILE A 382 -22.48 1.56 2.65
CA ILE A 382 -22.39 0.60 3.75
C ILE A 382 -20.94 0.42 4.20
N ALA A 383 -19.99 0.25 3.27
CA ALA A 383 -18.57 0.16 3.60
C ALA A 383 -18.05 1.42 4.31
N ALA A 384 -18.51 2.60 3.90
CA ALA A 384 -18.18 3.86 4.58
C ALA A 384 -18.78 3.93 5.99
N ALA A 385 -20.01 3.46 6.19
CA ALA A 385 -20.65 3.35 7.51
C ALA A 385 -19.88 2.38 8.43
N VAL A 386 -19.48 1.23 7.91
CA VAL A 386 -18.69 0.23 8.66
C VAL A 386 -17.31 0.78 9.04
N GLN A 387 -16.61 1.43 8.10
CA GLN A 387 -15.32 2.08 8.38
C GLN A 387 -15.44 3.10 9.53
N ARG A 388 -16.51 3.88 9.54
CA ARG A 388 -16.78 4.83 10.63
C ARG A 388 -17.11 4.15 11.95
N ALA A 389 -17.99 3.15 11.93
CA ALA A 389 -18.34 2.39 13.12
C ALA A 389 -17.12 1.67 13.73
N CYS A 390 -16.16 1.23 12.91
CA CYS A 390 -14.85 0.75 13.35
C CYS A 390 -14.06 1.84 14.07
N LEU A 391 -13.99 3.04 13.48
CA LEU A 391 -13.27 4.17 14.06
C LEU A 391 -13.84 4.57 15.43
N GLU A 392 -15.16 4.62 15.56
CA GLU A 392 -15.86 4.86 16.84
C GLU A 392 -15.49 3.82 17.91
N ARG A 393 -15.12 2.60 17.49
CA ARG A 393 -14.66 1.51 18.37
C ARG A 393 -13.14 1.45 18.51
N GLY A 394 -12.42 2.47 18.05
CA GLY A 394 -10.97 2.53 18.13
C GLY A 394 -10.27 1.56 17.17
N LEU A 395 -10.86 1.27 16.02
CA LEU A 395 -10.28 0.44 14.97
C LEU A 395 -10.16 1.25 13.67
N ILE A 396 -8.93 1.45 13.21
CA ILE A 396 -8.63 2.12 11.94
C ILE A 396 -8.56 1.05 10.85
N VAL A 397 -9.36 1.20 9.80
CA VAL A 397 -9.42 0.29 8.64
C VAL A 397 -9.34 1.10 7.34
N GLY A 398 -8.80 0.47 6.30
CA GLY A 398 -8.84 1.03 4.94
C GLY A 398 -10.18 0.80 4.26
N ARG A 399 -10.44 1.52 3.17
CA ARG A 399 -11.62 1.30 2.32
C ARG A 399 -11.33 1.62 0.87
N HIS A 400 -11.89 0.83 -0.05
CA HIS A 400 -11.95 1.15 -1.47
C HIS A 400 -13.30 0.70 -2.04
N GLY A 401 -14.08 1.63 -2.61
CA GLY A 401 -15.44 1.31 -3.06
C GLY A 401 -16.28 0.67 -1.95
N SER A 402 -16.84 -0.52 -2.22
CA SER A 402 -17.59 -1.36 -1.28
C SER A 402 -16.71 -2.21 -0.34
N VAL A 403 -15.39 -2.13 -0.42
CA VAL A 403 -14.49 -3.06 0.27
C VAL A 403 -13.85 -2.38 1.49
N VAL A 404 -14.04 -2.96 2.66
CA VAL A 404 -13.28 -2.62 3.87
C VAL A 404 -12.01 -3.47 3.91
N ARG A 405 -10.87 -2.85 4.22
CA ARG A 405 -9.53 -3.47 4.10
C ARG A 405 -8.84 -3.52 5.46
N LEU A 406 -8.31 -4.70 5.78
CA LEU A 406 -7.52 -4.95 6.98
C LEU A 406 -6.09 -5.32 6.56
N LEU A 407 -5.15 -4.45 6.91
CA LEU A 407 -3.73 -4.51 6.62
C LEU A 407 -2.89 -4.35 7.92
N PRO A 408 -3.15 -5.10 9.00
CA PRO A 408 -2.42 -4.93 10.27
C PRO A 408 -0.91 -5.20 10.09
N PRO A 409 0.00 -4.69 10.95
CA PRO A 409 1.41 -5.04 10.85
C PRO A 409 1.63 -6.54 11.05
N LEU A 410 2.70 -7.09 10.47
CA LEU A 410 3.05 -8.51 10.57
C LEU A 410 3.42 -8.94 12.00
N THR A 411 3.66 -7.98 12.88
CA THR A 411 3.96 -8.18 14.31
C THR A 411 2.70 -8.31 15.18
N ILE A 412 1.51 -8.29 14.58
CA ILE A 412 0.22 -8.48 15.26
C ILE A 412 0.18 -9.81 16.05
N THR A 413 -0.35 -9.77 17.28
CA THR A 413 -0.55 -10.94 18.12
C THR A 413 -1.94 -11.56 17.98
N ASP A 414 -2.14 -12.79 18.45
CA ASP A 414 -3.46 -13.44 18.47
C ASP A 414 -4.51 -12.65 19.27
N ASP A 415 -4.13 -12.09 20.42
CA ASP A 415 -5.02 -11.25 21.24
C ASP A 415 -5.44 -9.98 20.49
N GLN A 416 -4.50 -9.36 19.78
CA GLN A 416 -4.78 -8.17 18.97
C GLN A 416 -5.67 -8.51 17.78
N ALA A 417 -5.44 -9.65 17.13
CA ALA A 417 -6.28 -10.12 16.03
C ALA A 417 -7.72 -10.38 16.52
N THR A 418 -7.87 -11.02 17.69
CA THR A 418 -9.19 -11.22 18.32
C THR A 418 -9.87 -9.88 18.59
N ALA A 419 -9.17 -8.93 19.22
CA ALA A 419 -9.72 -7.60 19.49
C ALA A 419 -10.09 -6.81 18.22
N ILE A 420 -9.35 -7.00 17.11
CA ILE A 420 -9.70 -6.41 15.82
C ILE A 420 -11.00 -7.01 15.30
N LEU A 421 -11.12 -8.34 15.31
CA LEU A 421 -12.28 -9.05 14.80
C LEU A 421 -13.54 -8.74 15.61
N ASP A 422 -13.43 -8.69 16.93
CA ASP A 422 -14.55 -8.34 17.82
C ASP A 422 -15.05 -6.92 17.52
N ARG A 423 -14.13 -5.93 17.45
CA ARG A 423 -14.48 -4.54 17.11
C ARG A 423 -15.08 -4.41 15.72
N PHE A 424 -14.61 -5.21 14.78
CA PHE A 424 -15.10 -5.23 13.41
C PHE A 424 -16.50 -5.84 13.33
N ALA A 425 -16.75 -6.97 14.01
CA ALA A 425 -18.06 -7.59 14.11
C ALA A 425 -19.07 -6.66 14.81
N ASP A 426 -18.68 -6.02 15.92
CA ASP A 426 -19.50 -5.03 16.61
C ASP A 426 -19.83 -3.81 15.72
N ALA A 427 -18.89 -3.40 14.86
CA ALA A 427 -19.11 -2.33 13.91
C ALA A 427 -20.13 -2.71 12.84
N ILE A 428 -20.00 -3.92 12.27
CA ILE A 428 -20.98 -4.45 11.30
C ILE A 428 -22.35 -4.58 11.95
N GLY A 429 -22.44 -5.14 13.16
CA GLY A 429 -23.71 -5.31 13.88
C GLY A 429 -24.42 -3.98 14.17
N ALA A 430 -23.65 -2.93 14.50
CA ALA A 430 -24.22 -1.60 14.69
C ALA A 430 -24.75 -0.98 13.39
N VAL A 431 -24.05 -1.17 12.27
CA VAL A 431 -24.54 -0.72 10.95
C VAL A 431 -25.74 -1.54 10.51
N ALA A 432 -25.79 -2.83 10.82
CA ALA A 432 -26.90 -3.70 10.47
C ALA A 432 -28.21 -3.31 11.17
N GLY A 433 -28.14 -2.70 12.35
CA GLY A 433 -29.32 -2.22 13.08
C GLY A 433 -29.93 -0.92 12.53
N ASP A 434 -29.11 0.01 12.03
CA ASP A 434 -29.55 1.25 11.38
C ASP A 434 -28.41 1.86 10.53
N PRO A 435 -28.33 1.51 9.23
CA PRO A 435 -27.23 1.95 8.37
C PRO A 435 -27.20 3.48 8.17
N VAL A 436 -28.37 4.12 8.15
CA VAL A 436 -28.51 5.56 7.88
C VAL A 436 -28.13 6.39 9.11
N ALA A 437 -28.50 5.93 10.31
CA ALA A 437 -28.04 6.55 11.55
C ALA A 437 -26.52 6.44 11.72
N ALA A 438 -25.92 5.31 11.35
CA ALA A 438 -24.46 5.16 11.39
C ALA A 438 -23.74 6.19 10.49
N VAL A 439 -24.35 6.57 9.36
CA VAL A 439 -23.82 7.61 8.45
C VAL A 439 -24.08 9.04 8.94
N THR A 440 -25.02 9.27 9.88
CA THR A 440 -25.35 10.63 10.37
C THR A 440 -24.79 10.96 11.74
N ARG A 441 -24.40 9.96 12.56
CA ARG A 441 -23.90 10.14 13.95
C ARG A 441 -22.51 10.79 14.09
N TYR A 442 -21.96 11.44 13.06
CA TYR A 442 -20.68 12.14 13.15
C TYR A 442 -20.83 13.67 13.07
N PRO A 443 -20.94 14.38 14.21
CA PRO A 443 -20.88 15.84 14.25
C PRO A 443 -19.40 16.27 14.24
N GLY A 444 -18.75 16.27 13.09
CA GLY A 444 -17.29 16.44 13.07
C GLY A 444 -16.68 16.84 11.75
N ALA A 445 -17.33 17.75 11.01
CA ALA A 445 -16.71 18.48 9.91
C ALA A 445 -16.75 20.01 10.11
N ARG A 446 -17.34 20.50 11.21
CA ARG A 446 -17.47 21.95 11.49
C ARG A 446 -16.49 22.51 12.53
N ASP A 447 -15.75 21.69 13.29
CA ASP A 447 -14.98 22.16 14.46
C ASP A 447 -13.49 21.74 14.50
N LEU A 448 -12.86 21.51 13.35
CA LEU A 448 -11.39 21.31 13.29
C LEU A 448 -10.59 22.62 13.40
N ALA A 449 -11.25 23.77 13.53
CA ALA A 449 -10.59 25.08 13.66
C ALA A 449 -10.12 25.41 15.10
N THR A 450 -10.50 24.63 16.12
CA THR A 450 -10.39 25.09 17.53
C THR A 450 -9.45 24.27 18.42
N VAL A 451 -8.74 23.26 17.89
CA VAL A 451 -7.77 22.46 18.68
C VAL A 451 -6.33 22.72 18.21
N VAL A 452 -5.90 23.99 18.25
CA VAL A 452 -4.47 24.35 18.26
C VAL A 452 -4.26 25.47 19.25
N THR A 453 -4.42 25.19 20.54
CA THR A 453 -3.67 25.90 21.60
C THR A 453 -3.58 25.00 22.83
N ARG A 454 -2.36 24.88 23.37
CA ARG A 454 -1.96 24.17 24.61
C ARG A 454 -1.66 22.67 24.50
N ALA A 455 -0.47 22.36 23.98
CA ALA A 455 0.30 21.25 24.51
C ALA A 455 1.08 21.74 25.76
N PRO A 456 1.07 21.03 26.91
CA PRO A 456 1.93 21.37 28.04
C PRO A 456 3.37 20.93 27.75
N ALA A 457 4.35 21.74 28.16
CA ALA A 457 5.76 21.37 28.16
C ALA A 457 5.98 20.20 29.12
N ILE A 458 6.50 19.08 28.61
CA ILE A 458 6.90 17.95 29.45
C ILE A 458 8.37 18.12 29.81
N HIS A 459 8.64 18.36 31.10
CA HIS A 459 9.96 18.19 31.71
C HIS A 459 10.28 16.69 31.83
N ASP A 460 11.46 16.31 31.36
CA ASP A 460 12.06 14.98 31.53
C ASP A 460 12.91 14.94 32.82
N PRO A 461 12.68 14.00 33.76
CA PRO A 461 13.54 13.81 34.92
C PRO A 461 14.28 12.47 34.86
N ALA A 462 15.39 12.35 34.12
CA ALA A 462 16.46 11.39 34.44
C ALA A 462 17.71 11.54 33.55
N THR A 463 18.68 12.36 33.97
CA THR A 463 20.12 11.99 33.89
C THR A 463 20.94 12.94 34.77
N ARG A 464 21.14 12.55 36.04
CA ARG A 464 22.24 13.06 36.87
C ARG A 464 23.33 12.01 36.87
N LEU A 465 24.44 12.31 36.19
CA LEU A 465 25.74 11.69 36.43
C LEU A 465 26.71 12.85 36.68
N SER A 466 27.06 13.05 37.95
CA SER A 466 28.09 13.96 38.41
C SER A 466 29.48 13.39 38.12
N MET A 467 30.40 14.23 37.66
CA MET A 467 31.81 14.29 38.06
C MET A 467 32.35 15.72 37.81
N PRO A 468 33.43 16.16 38.50
CA PRO A 468 33.54 17.53 39.00
C PRO A 468 34.43 18.48 38.18
N GLY A 469 34.07 19.76 38.23
CA GLY A 469 34.95 20.94 38.38
C GLY A 469 36.02 21.24 37.33
N GLU A 470 35.84 22.32 36.56
CA GLU A 470 36.68 23.53 36.66
C GLU A 470 36.13 24.66 35.78
N HIS A 471 35.92 25.82 36.39
CA HIS A 471 35.53 27.06 35.73
C HIS A 471 36.72 27.68 34.99
N ARG A 472 36.55 28.08 33.72
CA ARG A 472 37.25 29.24 33.14
C ARG A 472 36.49 29.81 31.93
N THR A 473 36.14 31.08 32.04
CA THR A 473 35.59 31.94 30.99
C THR A 473 36.69 32.42 30.05
N TYR A 474 36.41 32.52 28.74
CA TYR A 474 37.17 33.42 27.86
C TYR A 474 36.30 34.03 26.74
N ARG A 475 36.58 35.31 26.47
CA ARG A 475 35.86 36.24 25.58
C ARG A 475 36.13 36.00 24.08
N ARG A 476 35.18 36.47 23.28
CA ARG A 476 35.12 36.60 21.81
C ARG A 476 36.24 37.52 21.27
N THR A 477 36.87 37.16 20.16
CA THR A 477 37.76 38.03 19.35
C THR A 477 37.39 37.97 17.86
N ASP A 478 37.57 39.11 17.19
CA ASP A 478 37.17 39.54 15.84
C ASP A 478 37.89 38.87 14.64
N PRO A 479 37.43 39.07 13.37
CA PRO A 479 37.88 38.31 12.18
C PRO A 479 39.11 38.91 11.44
N PRO A 480 39.74 38.16 10.50
CA PRO A 480 41.06 38.49 9.94
C PRO A 480 41.04 39.37 8.66
N PRO A 481 42.19 39.99 8.26
CA PRO A 481 42.29 40.92 7.12
C PRO A 481 42.72 40.26 5.78
N PRO A 482 42.61 40.96 4.62
CA PRO A 482 42.81 40.39 3.29
C PRO A 482 44.28 40.40 2.80
N ARG A 483 44.62 39.47 1.89
CA ARG A 483 45.98 39.29 1.32
C ARG A 483 46.21 40.12 0.04
N ALA A 484 47.44 40.63 -0.10
CA ALA A 484 47.96 41.38 -1.25
C ALA A 484 48.71 40.50 -2.27
N THR A 485 48.71 40.94 -3.52
CA THR A 485 49.44 40.40 -4.70
C THR A 485 50.94 40.80 -4.72
N PRO A 486 51.83 40.02 -5.37
CA PRO A 486 53.26 40.31 -5.42
C PRO A 486 53.69 41.14 -6.65
N PRO A 487 54.87 41.79 -6.63
CA PRO A 487 55.34 42.66 -7.71
C PRO A 487 56.11 41.93 -8.82
N THR A 488 56.23 42.65 -9.94
CA THR A 488 56.70 42.34 -11.31
C THR A 488 57.89 41.42 -11.49
#